data_AF-A0A6I6GUM6-F1
#
_entry.id   AF-A0A6I6GUM6-F1
#
_cell.length_a   1.000
_cell.length_b   1.000
_cell.length_c   1.000
_cell.angle_alpha   90.00
_cell.angle_beta   90.00
_cell.angle_gamma   90.00
#
_symmetry.space_group_name_H-M   'P 1'
#
loop_
_entity.id
_entity.type
_entity.pdbx_description
1 polymer ?
#
loop_
_entity_poly.entity_id
_entity_poly.type
_entity_poly.pdbx_seq_one_letter_code
_entity_poly.pdbx_strand_id
1 'polypeptide(L)'
;MKARIEKKLSKRLPEIAPSQFHGAWIDKDEPSELAYEQNTRVSHVWSVGGGVDYWGEGCDAYTVWEIWKMNWCWHGPFKAYPEGHRLEGYPNTDSFRPTTINLLKLAANCELTCKEARR
;
A
#
# COMPACT_ATOMS: atom_id res chain seq x y z
N MET A 1 -2.10 1.36 15.35
CA MET A 1 -1.63 2.67 14.80
C MET A 1 -2.73 3.69 15.00
N LYS A 2 -2.47 5.00 15.17
CA LYS A 2 -3.55 6.02 15.24
C LYS A 2 -4.04 6.40 13.84
N ALA A 3 -5.34 6.60 13.64
CA ALA A 3 -5.94 6.98 12.33
C ALA A 3 -5.30 8.24 11.70
N ARG A 4 -4.91 9.24 12.50
CA ARG A 4 -4.18 10.43 12.00
C ARG A 4 -2.82 10.09 11.38
N ILE A 5 -2.16 9.03 11.86
CA ILE A 5 -0.87 8.58 11.32
C ILE A 5 -1.09 7.84 10.01
N GLU A 6 -2.10 6.97 9.93
CA GLU A 6 -2.51 6.33 8.68
C GLU A 6 -2.79 7.39 7.60
N LYS A 7 -3.62 8.40 7.90
CA LYS A 7 -3.87 9.51 6.96
C LYS A 7 -2.59 10.18 6.45
N LYS A 8 -1.62 10.44 7.34
CA LYS A 8 -0.33 11.03 6.95
C LYS A 8 0.48 10.10 6.04
N LEU A 9 0.50 8.81 6.34
CA LEU A 9 1.23 7.82 5.56
C LEU A 9 0.57 7.57 4.20
N SER A 10 -0.76 7.47 4.16
CA SER A 10 -1.54 7.35 2.92
C SER A 10 -1.37 8.56 2.02
N LYS A 11 -1.17 9.77 2.58
CA LYS A 11 -0.78 10.94 1.78
C LYS A 11 0.67 10.88 1.29
N ARG A 12 1.59 10.39 2.14
CA ARG A 12 3.03 10.40 1.82
C ARG A 12 3.41 9.40 0.72
N LEU A 13 2.75 8.25 0.67
CA LEU A 13 3.05 7.18 -0.29
C LEU A 13 2.89 7.62 -1.76
N PRO A 14 1.76 8.23 -2.18
CA PRO A 14 1.61 8.75 -3.54
C PRO A 14 2.60 9.86 -3.89
N GLU A 15 3.05 10.65 -2.91
CA GLU A 15 4.09 11.68 -3.14
C GLU A 15 5.46 11.07 -3.46
N ILE A 16 5.82 9.95 -2.84
CA ILE A 16 7.15 9.32 -3.00
C ILE A 16 7.18 8.26 -4.10
N ALA A 17 6.06 7.60 -4.35
CA ALA A 17 5.93 6.47 -5.28
C ALA A 17 4.69 6.62 -6.17
N PRO A 18 4.58 7.73 -6.94
CA PRO A 18 3.38 8.02 -7.72
C PRO A 18 3.05 6.95 -8.77
N SER A 19 4.05 6.25 -9.31
CA SER A 19 3.80 5.22 -10.32
C SER A 19 3.12 3.97 -9.78
N GLN A 20 3.28 3.70 -8.48
CA GLN A 20 2.68 2.55 -7.80
C GLN A 20 1.23 2.80 -7.37
N PHE A 21 0.85 4.06 -7.20
CA PHE A 21 -0.47 4.46 -6.72
C PHE A 21 -1.23 5.30 -7.76
N HIS A 22 -1.05 4.96 -9.04
CA HIS A 22 -1.79 5.60 -10.13
C HIS A 22 -3.28 5.26 -10.00
N GLY A 23 -4.12 6.28 -9.80
CA GLY A 23 -5.55 6.09 -9.51
C GLY A 23 -5.91 6.18 -8.02
N ALA A 24 -4.97 6.52 -7.15
CA ALA A 24 -5.32 6.90 -5.79
C ALA A 24 -6.24 8.14 -5.79
N TRP A 25 -7.23 8.13 -4.93
CA TRP A 25 -8.23 9.19 -4.79
C TRP A 25 -8.42 9.54 -3.31
N ILE A 26 -9.05 10.70 -3.04
CA ILE A 26 -9.33 11.14 -1.67
C ILE A 26 -10.77 10.82 -1.35
N ASP A 27 -10.97 9.98 -0.34
CA ASP A 27 -12.31 9.74 0.20
C ASP A 27 -12.75 10.92 1.07
N LYS A 28 -13.71 11.69 0.54
CA LYS A 28 -14.24 12.88 1.21
C LYS A 28 -15.47 12.56 2.04
N ASP A 29 -16.12 11.44 1.76
CA ASP A 29 -17.45 11.14 2.24
C ASP A 29 -17.36 10.29 3.51
N GLU A 30 -16.41 9.36 3.56
CA GLU A 30 -16.25 8.42 4.67
C GLU A 30 -14.91 8.61 5.42
N PRO A 31 -14.89 8.41 6.75
CA PRO A 31 -13.66 8.21 7.51
C PRO A 31 -13.08 6.82 7.22
N SER A 32 -11.77 6.63 7.42
CA SER A 32 -11.17 5.30 7.21
C SER A 32 -11.69 4.27 8.22
N GLU A 33 -11.63 2.98 7.88
CA GLU A 33 -11.99 1.87 8.78
C GLU A 33 -11.32 2.00 10.16
N LEU A 34 -10.02 2.30 10.18
CA LEU A 34 -9.27 2.51 11.43
C LEU A 34 -9.78 3.72 12.22
N ALA A 35 -10.29 4.76 11.54
CA ALA A 35 -10.90 5.91 12.19
C ALA A 35 -12.25 5.55 12.83
N TYR A 36 -13.06 4.72 12.16
CA TYR A 36 -14.29 4.14 12.69
C TYR A 36 -14.03 3.29 13.94
N GLU A 37 -13.11 2.34 13.86
CA GLU A 37 -12.71 1.48 14.99
C GLU A 37 -12.26 2.28 16.21
N GLN A 38 -11.57 3.40 15.98
CA GLN A 38 -11.04 4.26 17.04
C GLN A 38 -12.04 5.32 17.51
N ASN A 39 -13.25 5.33 16.96
CA ASN A 39 -14.27 6.34 17.20
C ASN A 39 -13.73 7.77 17.01
N THR A 40 -13.02 7.99 15.89
CA THR A 40 -12.44 9.28 15.51
C THR A 40 -13.03 9.78 14.20
N ARG A 41 -13.00 11.10 13.98
CA ARG A 41 -13.51 11.73 12.74
C ARG A 41 -12.42 12.00 11.71
N VAL A 42 -11.46 11.10 11.55
CA VAL A 42 -10.39 11.28 10.56
C VAL A 42 -10.91 10.88 9.17
N SER A 43 -11.22 11.86 8.34
CA SER A 43 -11.66 11.69 6.94
C SER A 43 -10.66 12.30 5.94
N HIS A 44 -10.98 12.33 4.64
CA HIS A 44 -10.09 12.85 3.59
C HIS A 44 -8.78 12.08 3.52
N VAL A 45 -8.89 10.75 3.57
CA VAL A 45 -7.76 9.83 3.50
C VAL A 45 -7.55 9.44 2.04
N TRP A 46 -6.29 9.32 1.64
CA TRP A 46 -5.97 8.79 0.31
C TRP A 46 -6.24 7.28 0.29
N SER A 47 -7.02 6.86 -0.70
CA SER A 47 -7.49 5.49 -0.90
C SER A 47 -7.20 5.03 -2.32
N VAL A 48 -7.21 3.71 -2.53
CA VAL A 48 -7.12 3.04 -3.83
C VAL A 48 -8.16 1.95 -3.93
N GLY A 49 -8.42 1.48 -5.15
CA GLY A 49 -9.51 0.54 -5.41
C GLY A 49 -10.84 1.27 -5.41
N GLY A 50 -11.89 0.56 -4.99
CA GLY A 50 -13.26 0.99 -5.19
C GLY A 50 -13.71 0.86 -6.66
N GLY A 51 -14.89 1.41 -6.94
CA GLY A 51 -15.52 1.30 -8.25
C GLY A 51 -16.27 -0.01 -8.43
N VAL A 52 -16.52 -0.37 -9.69
CA VAL A 52 -17.22 -1.60 -10.05
C VAL A 52 -16.37 -2.43 -10.99
N ASP A 53 -16.44 -3.75 -10.84
CA ASP A 53 -15.79 -4.70 -11.73
C ASP A 53 -16.54 -4.85 -13.07
N TYR A 54 -16.11 -5.78 -13.91
CA TYR A 54 -16.75 -6.07 -15.19
C TYR A 54 -18.22 -6.50 -15.06
N TRP A 55 -18.59 -7.15 -13.96
CA TRP A 55 -19.94 -7.63 -13.68
C TRP A 55 -20.81 -6.57 -12.98
N GLY A 56 -20.25 -5.41 -12.67
CA GLY A 56 -20.93 -4.34 -11.94
C GLY A 56 -20.91 -4.53 -10.42
N GLU A 57 -20.12 -5.48 -9.90
CA GLU A 57 -19.96 -5.70 -8.47
C GLU A 57 -19.00 -4.66 -7.88
N GLY A 58 -19.35 -4.14 -6.71
CA GLY A 58 -18.52 -3.16 -6.02
C GLY A 58 -17.18 -3.77 -5.62
N CYS A 59 -16.09 -3.12 -6.00
CA CYS A 59 -14.75 -3.49 -5.56
C CYS A 59 -14.45 -2.87 -4.20
N ASP A 60 -13.67 -3.56 -3.38
CA ASP A 60 -13.17 -3.01 -2.13
C ASP A 60 -12.31 -1.77 -2.36
N ALA A 61 -12.46 -0.81 -1.46
CA ALA A 61 -11.57 0.35 -1.35
C ALA A 61 -10.74 0.22 -0.08
N TYR A 62 -9.43 0.48 -0.20
CA TYR A 62 -8.50 0.46 0.93
C TYR A 62 -7.78 1.79 1.01
N THR A 63 -7.35 2.18 2.21
CA THR A 63 -6.43 3.33 2.31
C THR A 63 -5.11 2.99 1.60
N VAL A 64 -4.42 3.99 1.04
CA VAL A 64 -3.13 3.76 0.37
C VAL A 64 -2.10 3.09 1.30
N TRP A 65 -2.11 3.45 2.59
CA TRP A 65 -1.23 2.81 3.56
C TRP A 65 -1.60 1.34 3.81
N GLU A 66 -2.88 1.02 3.82
CA GLU A 66 -3.37 -0.33 4.04
C GLU A 66 -3.00 -1.27 2.90
N ILE A 67 -3.31 -0.89 1.65
CA ILE A 67 -2.94 -1.71 0.49
C ILE A 67 -1.43 -1.93 0.43
N TRP A 68 -0.63 -0.92 0.81
CA TRP A 68 0.82 -1.03 0.82
C TRP A 68 1.31 -2.02 1.88
N LYS A 69 0.75 -1.99 3.09
CA LYS A 69 1.07 -2.99 4.14
C LYS A 69 0.75 -4.42 3.69
N MET A 70 -0.31 -4.60 2.89
CA MET A 70 -0.72 -5.91 2.40
C MET A 70 0.19 -6.42 1.27
N ASN A 71 0.76 -5.53 0.45
CA ASN A 71 1.38 -5.91 -0.82
C ASN A 71 2.87 -5.58 -0.97
N TRP A 72 3.49 -4.84 -0.05
CA TRP A 72 4.90 -4.38 -0.19
C TRP A 72 5.90 -5.50 -0.53
N CYS A 73 5.65 -6.73 -0.07
CA CYS A 73 6.52 -7.88 -0.31
C CYS A 73 6.55 -8.29 -1.80
N TRP A 74 5.52 -7.95 -2.57
CA TRP A 74 5.44 -8.21 -4.02
C TRP A 74 6.07 -7.10 -4.86
N HIS A 75 6.27 -5.92 -4.30
CA HIS A 75 6.86 -4.78 -5.00
C HIS A 75 8.36 -4.64 -4.77
N GLY A 76 8.87 -5.17 -3.65
CA GLY A 76 10.28 -5.09 -3.30
C GLY A 76 11.16 -6.10 -4.05
N PRO A 77 12.50 -5.94 -3.98
CA PRO A 77 13.47 -6.82 -4.64
C PRO A 77 13.67 -8.12 -3.83
N PHE A 78 12.58 -8.79 -3.47
CA PHE A 78 12.60 -10.01 -2.68
C PHE A 78 12.59 -11.22 -3.60
N LYS A 79 13.58 -12.10 -3.45
CA LYS A 79 13.60 -13.36 -4.19
C LYS A 79 12.55 -14.30 -3.62
N ALA A 80 11.87 -15.07 -4.47
CA ALA A 80 10.95 -16.08 -4.00
C ALA A 80 11.67 -17.16 -3.17
N TYR A 81 10.95 -17.80 -2.25
CA TYR A 81 11.46 -18.99 -1.58
C TYR A 81 11.77 -20.10 -2.60
N PRO A 82 12.83 -20.89 -2.39
CA PRO A 82 13.25 -21.93 -3.31
C PRO A 82 12.25 -23.09 -3.37
N GLU A 83 12.40 -23.91 -4.41
CA GLU A 83 11.61 -25.13 -4.61
C GLU A 83 11.71 -26.09 -3.41
N GLY A 84 10.58 -26.66 -3.01
CA GLY A 84 10.47 -27.55 -1.85
C GLY A 84 10.35 -26.83 -0.50
N HIS A 85 10.35 -25.50 -0.47
CA HIS A 85 10.03 -24.72 0.73
C HIS A 85 8.51 -24.64 0.97
N ARG A 86 8.06 -24.60 2.22
CA ARG A 86 6.61 -24.50 2.56
C ARG A 86 5.92 -23.28 1.93
N LEU A 87 6.68 -22.22 1.69
CA LEU A 87 6.24 -20.96 1.09
C LEU A 87 6.83 -20.76 -0.30
N GLU A 88 7.14 -21.83 -1.02
CA GLU A 88 7.63 -21.78 -2.40
C GLU A 88 6.81 -20.81 -3.26
N GLY A 89 7.50 -20.02 -4.07
CA GLY A 89 6.89 -19.00 -4.93
C GLY A 89 6.54 -17.68 -4.23
N TYR A 90 6.43 -17.65 -2.90
CA TYR A 90 6.22 -16.40 -2.16
C TYR A 90 7.54 -15.61 -2.00
N PRO A 91 7.49 -14.26 -1.96
CA PRO A 91 8.67 -13.44 -1.73
C PRO A 91 9.28 -13.74 -0.36
N ASN A 92 10.57 -14.04 -0.32
CA ASN A 92 11.30 -14.22 0.92
C ASN A 92 11.62 -12.85 1.54
N THR A 93 10.93 -12.55 2.64
CA THR A 93 11.07 -11.30 3.37
C THR A 93 11.81 -11.45 4.71
N ASP A 94 12.43 -12.60 4.99
CA ASP A 94 13.01 -12.91 6.31
C ASP A 94 14.09 -11.89 6.75
N SER A 95 14.81 -11.31 5.79
CA SER A 95 15.82 -10.28 6.03
C SER A 95 15.26 -8.86 6.16
N PHE A 96 13.97 -8.65 5.91
CA PHE A 96 13.35 -7.34 5.90
C PHE A 96 12.40 -7.15 7.08
N ARG A 97 12.67 -6.13 7.89
CA ARG A 97 11.77 -5.73 8.98
C ARG A 97 10.78 -4.67 8.48
N PRO A 98 9.46 -4.96 8.41
CA PRO A 98 8.46 -4.04 7.87
C PRO A 98 8.06 -2.95 8.87
N THR A 99 9.04 -2.14 9.30
CA THR A 99 8.76 -0.91 10.05
C THR A 99 8.25 0.18 9.11
N THR A 100 7.50 1.16 9.63
CA THR A 100 6.98 2.27 8.83
C THR A 100 8.07 2.98 8.02
N ILE A 101 9.22 3.24 8.63
CA ILE A 101 10.35 3.91 7.96
C ILE A 101 10.90 3.02 6.84
N ASN A 102 11.07 1.72 7.08
CA ASN A 102 11.59 0.81 6.07
C ASN A 102 10.62 0.63 4.91
N LEU A 103 9.32 0.58 5.18
CA LEU A 103 8.27 0.50 4.15
C LEU A 103 8.22 1.75 3.27
N LEU A 104 8.41 2.94 3.84
CA LEU A 104 8.49 4.18 3.06
C LEU A 104 9.76 4.23 2.21
N LYS A 105 10.91 3.80 2.76
CA LYS A 105 12.16 3.68 2.00
C LYS A 105 12.03 2.68 0.85
N LEU A 106 11.39 1.54 1.11
CA LEU A 106 11.12 0.53 0.08
C LEU A 106 10.28 1.11 -1.05
N ALA A 107 9.17 1.78 -0.75
CA ALA A 107 8.32 2.40 -1.77
C ALA A 107 9.09 3.39 -2.66
N ALA A 108 9.92 4.24 -2.04
CA ALA A 108 10.77 5.19 -2.78
C ALA A 108 11.82 4.48 -3.65
N ASN A 109 12.44 3.41 -3.16
CA ASN A 109 13.40 2.63 -3.94
C ASN A 109 12.73 1.95 -5.15
N CYS A 110 11.56 1.35 -4.95
CA CYS A 110 10.78 0.75 -6.04
C CYS A 110 10.45 1.78 -7.12
N GLU A 111 10.07 3.01 -6.75
CA GLU A 111 9.84 4.10 -7.71
C GLU A 111 11.09 4.46 -8.51
N LEU A 112 12.26 4.50 -7.86
CA LEU A 112 13.54 4.76 -8.55
C LEU A 112 13.86 3.66 -9.55
N THR A 113 13.75 2.39 -9.15
CA THR A 113 13.98 1.24 -10.04
C THR A 113 13.00 1.22 -11.20
N CYS A 114 11.71 1.54 -10.97
CA CYS A 114 10.72 1.66 -12.04
C CYS A 114 11.06 2.78 -13.04
N LYS A 115 11.66 3.89 -12.58
CA LYS A 115 12.12 4.97 -13.47
C LYS A 115 13.36 4.59 -14.26
N GLU A 116 14.30 3.86 -13.66
CA GLU A 116 15.50 3.36 -14.34
C GLU A 116 15.15 2.33 -15.41
N ALA A 117 14.22 1.42 -15.15
CA ALA A 117 13.77 0.41 -16.12
C ALA A 117 13.01 1.01 -17.33
N ARG A 118 12.55 2.25 -17.24
CA ARG A 118 11.85 2.98 -18.32
C ARG A 118 12.78 3.85 -19.17
N ARG A 119 14.07 3.92 -18.84
CA ARG A 119 15.09 4.63 -19.63
C ARG A 119 15.76 3.68 -20.60
#